data_AF-A0A3S4KNT6-F1
#
_entry.id   AF-A0A3S4KNT6-F1
#
_cell.length_a   1.000
_cell.length_b   1.000
_cell.length_c   1.000
_cell.angle_alpha   90.00
_cell.angle_beta   90.00
_cell.angle_gamma   90.00
#
_symmetry.space_group_name_H-M   'P 1'
#
loop_
_entity.id
_entity.type
_entity.pdbx_description
1 polymer ?
#
loop_
_entity_poly.entity_id
_entity_poly.type
_entity_poly.pdbx_seq_one_letter_code
_entity_poly.pdbx_strand_id
1 'polypeptide(L)'
;MDINQDEDYISDLTERVFLIKRELESGKVKIADHLVEGFIASFEKIRLRADGKVDPLTVDARIRAMGAAVNHFIERENTKKNHSITDLQAAYFDILFGNFGDIYNVMIKSDADPFRASGFFSQKSEYVDHINGLFPEFLEQIKDFWKTLSDIGIYHLQDGHQLKANFSGDLFPSYFENAVSIAGLYVDTITLPCPVLRVGGLYGIVDKAEFTRLLLKHILTCMTYKNIALEDVEPAIVFDTT
;
A
#
# COMPACT_ATOMS: atom_id res chain seq x y z
N MET A 1 -1.38 38.26 -9.24
CA MET A 1 -1.17 36.83 -9.49
C MET A 1 0.31 36.70 -9.79
N ASP A 2 1.07 36.13 -8.86
CA ASP A 2 2.53 36.26 -8.79
C ASP A 2 3.22 35.74 -10.07
N ILE A 3 3.97 36.62 -10.74
CA ILE A 3 4.61 36.39 -12.05
C ILE A 3 6.08 35.97 -11.85
N ASN A 4 6.34 35.17 -10.82
CA ASN A 4 7.62 34.48 -10.64
C ASN A 4 7.30 33.02 -10.35
N GLN A 5 6.84 32.33 -11.40
CA GLN A 5 6.87 30.88 -11.37
C GLN A 5 8.32 30.46 -11.51
N ASP A 6 8.79 29.70 -10.53
CA ASP A 6 10.15 29.19 -10.47
C ASP A 6 10.52 28.45 -11.77
N GLU A 7 11.77 28.53 -12.21
CA GLU A 7 12.23 27.86 -13.44
C GLU A 7 12.07 26.33 -13.35
N ASP A 8 12.11 25.79 -12.14
CA ASP A 8 11.81 24.39 -11.84
C ASP A 8 10.35 24.06 -12.17
N TYR A 9 9.42 24.93 -11.78
CA TYR A 9 8.00 24.77 -12.10
C TYR A 9 7.74 24.81 -13.60
N ILE A 10 8.41 25.73 -14.31
CA ILE A 10 8.25 25.85 -15.76
C ILE A 10 8.84 24.63 -16.47
N SER A 11 9.92 24.06 -15.93
CA SER A 11 10.50 22.81 -16.43
C SER A 11 9.53 21.63 -16.25
N ASP A 12 8.97 21.45 -15.06
CA ASP A 12 7.96 20.41 -14.77
C ASP A 12 6.71 20.57 -15.66
N LEU A 13 6.20 21.79 -15.81
CA LEU A 13 5.06 22.06 -16.68
C LEU A 13 5.35 21.72 -18.14
N THR A 14 6.56 22.06 -18.60
CA THR A 14 7.03 21.74 -19.96
C THR A 14 7.06 20.23 -20.18
N GLU A 15 7.65 19.49 -19.24
CA GLU A 15 7.71 18.03 -19.30
C GLU A 15 6.32 17.41 -19.39
N ARG A 16 5.38 17.84 -18.53
CA ARG A 16 3.99 17.34 -18.53
C ARG A 16 3.27 17.60 -19.84
N VAL A 17 3.45 18.78 -20.45
CA VAL A 17 2.84 19.10 -21.75
C VAL A 17 3.36 18.17 -22.86
N PHE A 18 4.67 17.95 -22.91
CA PHE A 18 5.25 17.02 -23.88
C PHE A 18 4.84 15.57 -23.61
N LEU A 19 4.68 15.20 -22.34
CA LEU A 19 4.18 13.90 -21.91
C LEU A 19 2.77 13.64 -22.43
N ILE A 20 1.85 14.60 -22.25
CA ILE A 20 0.48 14.52 -22.76
C ILE A 20 0.49 14.27 -24.27
N LYS A 21 1.29 15.05 -25.01
CA LYS A 21 1.41 14.89 -26.48
C LYS A 21 1.82 13.47 -26.86
N ARG A 22 2.88 12.96 -26.24
CA ARG A 22 3.41 11.61 -26.48
C ARG A 22 2.36 10.53 -26.20
N GLU A 23 1.63 10.64 -25.10
CA GLU A 23 0.64 9.62 -24.71
C GLU A 23 -0.66 9.69 -25.53
N LEU A 24 -1.03 10.86 -26.06
CA LEU A 24 -2.11 10.99 -27.04
C LEU A 24 -1.70 10.39 -28.38
N GLU A 25 -0.49 10.67 -28.86
CA GLU A 25 0.05 10.11 -30.11
C GLU A 25 0.21 8.58 -30.04
N SER A 26 0.50 8.03 -28.86
CA SER A 26 0.57 6.58 -28.63
C SER A 26 -0.81 5.90 -28.51
N GLY A 27 -1.89 6.68 -28.41
CA GLY A 27 -3.26 6.18 -28.24
C GLY A 27 -3.58 5.62 -26.85
N LYS A 28 -2.67 5.75 -25.88
CA LYS A 28 -2.87 5.29 -24.49
C LYS A 28 -3.81 6.19 -23.70
N VAL A 29 -3.84 7.48 -24.01
CA VAL A 29 -4.78 8.44 -23.43
C VAL A 29 -5.92 8.67 -24.41
N LYS A 30 -7.16 8.46 -23.94
CA LYS A 30 -8.38 8.78 -24.69
C LYS A 30 -9.15 9.87 -23.97
N ILE A 31 -9.51 10.91 -24.71
CA ILE A 31 -10.32 12.01 -24.21
C ILE A 31 -11.76 11.71 -24.60
N ALA A 32 -12.69 11.83 -23.65
CA ALA A 32 -14.11 11.63 -23.93
C ALA A 32 -14.59 12.60 -25.01
N ASP A 33 -15.45 12.13 -25.92
CA ASP A 33 -15.87 12.88 -27.11
C ASP A 33 -16.39 14.28 -26.79
N HIS A 34 -17.14 14.43 -25.70
CA HIS A 34 -17.71 15.72 -25.27
C HIS A 34 -16.68 16.72 -24.70
N LEU A 35 -15.42 16.30 -24.47
CA LEU A 35 -14.34 17.14 -23.95
C LEU A 35 -13.26 17.44 -25.00
N VAL A 36 -13.24 16.71 -26.12
CA VAL A 36 -12.13 16.70 -27.07
C VAL A 36 -11.91 18.08 -27.72
N GLU A 37 -12.98 18.75 -28.16
CA GLU A 37 -12.88 20.06 -28.81
C GLU A 37 -12.29 21.11 -27.86
N GLY A 38 -12.80 21.14 -26.63
CA GLY A 38 -12.32 22.05 -25.60
C GLY A 38 -10.87 21.78 -25.22
N PHE A 39 -10.44 20.53 -25.24
CA PHE A 39 -9.06 20.15 -24.98
C PHE A 39 -8.13 20.60 -26.12
N ILE A 40 -8.49 20.30 -27.38
CA ILE A 40 -7.70 20.69 -28.57
C ILE A 40 -7.51 22.21 -28.59
N ALA A 41 -8.59 22.97 -28.39
CA ALA A 41 -8.54 24.43 -28.37
C ALA A 41 -7.65 24.99 -27.23
N SER A 42 -7.53 24.28 -26.11
CA SER A 42 -6.62 24.65 -25.03
C SER A 42 -5.17 24.25 -25.33
N PHE A 43 -4.96 23.10 -25.97
CA PHE A 43 -3.64 22.58 -26.32
C PHE A 43 -2.97 23.42 -27.43
N GLU A 44 -3.73 23.85 -28.44
CA GLU A 44 -3.23 24.69 -29.54
C GLU A 44 -2.82 26.10 -29.11
N LYS A 45 -3.31 26.57 -27.95
CA LYS A 45 -2.95 27.89 -27.41
C LYS A 45 -1.56 27.89 -26.76
N ILE A 46 -1.01 26.73 -26.44
CA ILE A 46 0.28 26.60 -25.77
C ILE A 46 1.38 27.16 -26.66
N ARG A 47 2.22 28.03 -26.11
CA ARG A 47 3.38 28.61 -26.79
C ARG A 47 4.67 28.17 -26.11
N LEU A 48 5.74 28.13 -26.89
CA LEU A 48 7.10 27.95 -26.37
C LEU A 48 7.77 29.32 -26.23
N ARG A 49 8.57 29.45 -25.18
CA ARG A 49 9.50 30.56 -24.96
C ARG A 49 10.74 30.38 -25.86
N ALA A 50 11.62 31.37 -25.87
CA ALA A 50 12.84 31.34 -26.68
C ALA A 50 13.83 30.22 -26.30
N ASP A 51 13.75 29.72 -25.06
CA ASP A 51 14.56 28.61 -24.54
C ASP A 51 13.98 27.22 -24.88
N GLY A 52 12.84 27.17 -25.58
CA GLY A 52 12.14 25.92 -25.91
C GLY A 52 11.24 25.38 -24.80
N LYS A 53 11.17 26.01 -23.62
CA LYS A 53 10.22 25.65 -22.55
C LYS A 53 8.85 26.26 -22.82
N VAL A 54 7.81 25.67 -22.22
CA VAL A 54 6.43 26.17 -22.35
C VAL A 54 6.26 27.51 -21.65
N ASP A 55 5.56 28.45 -22.29
CA ASP A 55 5.10 29.68 -21.65
C ASP A 55 3.92 29.35 -20.70
N PRO A 56 4.10 29.44 -19.38
CA PRO A 56 3.08 29.03 -18.43
C PRO A 56 1.79 29.86 -18.50
N LEU A 57 1.85 31.09 -19.02
CA LEU A 57 0.67 31.95 -19.17
C LEU A 57 -0.28 31.45 -20.26
N THR A 58 0.22 30.59 -21.16
CA THR A 58 -0.56 30.00 -22.25
C THR A 58 -1.17 28.66 -21.91
N VAL A 59 -0.81 28.08 -20.76
CA VAL A 59 -1.31 26.78 -20.30
C VAL A 59 -2.45 26.97 -19.32
N ASP A 60 -3.66 26.58 -19.73
CA ASP A 60 -4.84 26.67 -18.90
C ASP A 60 -4.94 25.52 -17.87
N ALA A 61 -5.94 25.60 -16.99
CA ALA A 61 -6.17 24.62 -15.94
C ALA A 61 -6.47 23.21 -16.49
N ARG A 62 -7.05 23.09 -17.69
CA ARG A 62 -7.38 21.78 -18.29
C ARG A 62 -6.11 21.03 -18.67
N ILE A 63 -5.16 21.70 -19.31
CA ILE A 63 -3.89 21.08 -19.67
C ILE A 63 -3.07 20.74 -18.42
N ARG A 64 -3.08 21.61 -17.41
CA ARG A 64 -2.40 21.35 -16.12
C ARG A 64 -2.97 20.13 -15.41
N ALA A 65 -4.30 20.02 -15.35
CA ALA A 65 -4.99 18.87 -14.74
C ALA A 65 -4.73 17.58 -15.53
N MET A 66 -4.80 17.64 -16.87
CA MET A 66 -4.46 16.50 -17.72
C MET A 66 -3.01 16.08 -17.52
N GLY A 67 -2.08 17.02 -17.42
CA GLY A 67 -0.66 16.72 -17.23
C GLY A 67 -0.41 15.99 -15.92
N ALA A 68 -1.07 16.42 -14.84
CA ALA A 68 -1.03 15.72 -13.55
C ALA A 68 -1.62 14.30 -13.65
N ALA A 69 -2.76 14.13 -14.35
CA ALA A 69 -3.39 12.83 -14.53
C ALA A 69 -2.52 11.86 -15.35
N VAL A 70 -2.00 12.31 -16.49
CA VAL A 70 -1.11 11.52 -17.35
C VAL A 70 0.16 11.11 -16.59
N ASN A 71 0.75 12.05 -15.84
CA ASN A 71 1.91 11.75 -15.01
C ASN A 71 1.59 10.69 -13.96
N HIS A 72 0.47 10.82 -13.25
CA HIS A 72 0.03 9.83 -12.27
C HIS A 72 -0.17 8.43 -12.88
N PHE A 73 -0.77 8.32 -14.07
CA PHE A 73 -0.91 7.02 -14.75
C PHE A 73 0.45 6.42 -15.14
N ILE A 74 1.40 7.24 -15.57
CA ILE A 74 2.75 6.77 -15.92
C ILE A 74 3.52 6.33 -14.68
N GLU A 75 3.49 7.12 -13.61
CA GLU A 75 4.08 6.77 -12.32
C GLU A 75 3.50 5.45 -11.81
N ARG A 76 2.18 5.29 -11.85
CA ARG A 76 1.50 4.05 -11.49
C ARG A 76 1.98 2.85 -12.30
N GLU A 77 2.09 2.97 -13.62
CA GLU A 77 2.61 1.90 -14.49
C GLU A 77 4.09 1.59 -14.22
N ASN A 78 4.90 2.61 -13.97
CA ASN A 78 6.32 2.44 -13.66
C ASN A 78 6.51 1.77 -12.30
N THR A 79 5.74 2.16 -11.29
CA THR A 79 5.76 1.53 -9.96
C THR A 79 5.45 0.05 -10.06
N LYS A 80 4.40 -0.35 -10.79
CA LYS A 80 4.06 -1.77 -10.98
C LYS A 80 5.14 -2.57 -11.71
N LYS A 81 5.86 -1.93 -12.66
CA LYS A 81 6.96 -2.59 -13.40
C LYS A 81 8.22 -2.75 -12.58
N ASN A 82 8.51 -1.81 -11.69
CA ASN A 82 9.76 -1.75 -10.94
C ASN A 82 9.67 -2.46 -9.58
N HIS A 83 8.46 -2.63 -9.06
CA HIS A 83 8.22 -3.20 -7.74
C HIS A 83 7.12 -4.25 -7.79
N SER A 84 7.40 -5.46 -7.33
CA SER A 84 6.40 -6.52 -7.23
C SER A 84 5.61 -6.44 -5.92
N ILE A 85 4.41 -7.04 -5.91
CA ILE A 85 3.66 -7.28 -4.67
C ILE A 85 4.50 -8.14 -3.71
N THR A 86 5.18 -9.16 -4.23
CA THR A 86 5.98 -10.08 -3.43
C THR A 86 7.10 -9.38 -2.68
N ASP A 87 7.79 -8.41 -3.32
CA ASP A 87 8.82 -7.60 -2.65
C ASP A 87 8.25 -6.77 -1.51
N LEU A 88 7.08 -6.16 -1.72
CA LEU A 88 6.37 -5.40 -0.69
C LEU A 88 6.01 -6.30 0.50
N GLN A 89 5.47 -7.49 0.24
CA GLN A 89 5.09 -8.44 1.28
C GLN A 89 6.30 -9.01 2.00
N ALA A 90 7.38 -9.31 1.28
CA ALA A 90 8.63 -9.78 1.87
C ALA A 90 9.18 -8.74 2.85
N ALA A 91 9.23 -7.47 2.44
CA ALA A 91 9.65 -6.37 3.29
C ALA A 91 8.76 -6.22 4.55
N TYR A 92 7.43 -6.38 4.40
CA TYR A 92 6.52 -6.36 5.54
C TYR A 92 6.77 -7.52 6.51
N PHE A 93 6.91 -8.76 6.00
CA PHE A 93 7.23 -9.92 6.84
C PHE A 93 8.60 -9.78 7.49
N ASP A 94 9.59 -9.21 6.83
CA ASP A 94 10.91 -8.99 7.43
C ASP A 94 10.83 -8.06 8.65
N ILE A 95 9.99 -7.04 8.61
CA ILE A 95 9.70 -6.20 9.80
C ILE A 95 9.07 -7.03 10.91
N LEU A 96 8.06 -7.86 10.59
CA LEU A 96 7.39 -8.69 11.60
C LEU A 96 8.33 -9.73 12.21
N PHE A 97 9.12 -10.43 11.38
CA PHE A 97 10.08 -11.43 11.85
C PHE A 97 11.28 -10.80 12.57
N GLY A 98 11.68 -9.59 12.22
CA GLY A 98 12.70 -8.84 12.95
C GLY A 98 12.29 -8.47 14.37
N ASN A 99 10.99 -8.21 14.61
CA ASN A 99 10.47 -7.82 15.92
C ASN A 99 9.90 -9.00 16.74
N PHE A 100 9.30 -10.00 16.08
CA PHE A 100 8.55 -11.08 16.74
C PHE A 100 9.04 -12.49 16.37
N GLY A 101 10.12 -12.61 15.60
CA GLY A 101 10.63 -13.89 15.11
C GLY A 101 10.97 -14.88 16.21
N ASP A 102 11.54 -14.43 17.33
CA ASP A 102 11.87 -15.30 18.47
C ASP A 102 10.61 -15.89 19.11
N ILE A 103 9.57 -15.06 19.29
CA ILE A 103 8.27 -15.50 19.82
C ILE A 103 7.62 -16.50 18.87
N TYR A 104 7.65 -16.21 17.57
CA TYR A 104 7.14 -17.10 16.53
C TYR A 104 7.88 -18.44 16.52
N ASN A 105 9.20 -18.43 16.61
CA ASN A 105 10.01 -19.64 16.65
C ASN A 105 9.73 -20.48 17.89
N VAL A 106 9.51 -19.86 19.06
CA VAL A 106 9.10 -20.58 20.27
C VAL A 106 7.72 -21.22 20.10
N MET A 107 6.77 -20.49 19.51
CA MET A 107 5.42 -21.00 19.19
C MET A 107 5.49 -22.25 18.30
N ILE A 108 6.22 -22.18 17.19
CA ILE A 108 6.37 -23.30 16.25
C ILE A 108 7.08 -24.50 16.91
N LYS A 109 8.18 -24.28 17.64
CA LYS A 109 8.93 -25.35 18.33
C LYS A 109 8.11 -26.05 19.41
N SER A 110 7.12 -25.37 19.96
CA SER A 110 6.27 -25.87 21.04
C SER A 110 4.93 -26.43 20.54
N ASP A 111 4.73 -26.52 19.23
CA ASP A 111 3.46 -26.94 18.60
C ASP A 111 2.24 -26.17 19.16
N ALA A 112 2.46 -24.87 19.41
CA ALA A 112 1.44 -23.97 19.96
C ALA A 112 0.78 -23.17 18.83
N ASP A 113 -0.51 -22.90 19.00
CA ASP A 113 -1.22 -21.93 18.15
C ASP A 113 -1.00 -20.48 18.64
N PRO A 114 -1.24 -19.46 17.78
CA PRO A 114 -1.12 -18.04 18.14
C PRO A 114 -1.90 -17.62 19.39
N PHE A 115 -3.04 -18.25 19.69
CA PHE A 115 -3.85 -17.94 20.86
C PHE A 115 -3.21 -18.47 22.14
N ARG A 116 -2.69 -19.69 22.14
CA ARG A 116 -1.95 -20.27 23.27
C ARG A 116 -0.66 -19.51 23.52
N ALA A 117 0.10 -19.20 22.48
CA ALA A 117 1.34 -18.45 22.59
C ALA A 117 1.09 -17.05 23.18
N SER A 118 0.16 -16.30 22.60
CA SER A 118 -0.18 -14.96 23.11
C SER A 118 -0.69 -14.98 24.55
N GLY A 119 -1.54 -15.95 24.90
CA GLY A 119 -2.04 -16.12 26.27
C GLY A 119 -0.95 -16.48 27.29
N PHE A 120 0.11 -17.19 26.87
CA PHE A 120 1.26 -17.47 27.73
C PHE A 120 2.12 -16.22 27.97
N PHE A 121 2.48 -15.49 26.90
CA PHE A 121 3.34 -14.31 27.00
C PHE A 121 2.66 -13.13 27.69
N SER A 122 1.34 -12.98 27.54
CA SER A 122 0.59 -11.92 28.23
C SER A 122 0.55 -12.08 29.75
N GLN A 123 0.87 -13.27 30.28
CA GLN A 123 0.94 -13.51 31.72
C GLN A 123 2.33 -13.21 32.32
N LYS A 124 3.33 -12.86 31.49
CA LYS A 124 4.69 -12.56 31.92
C LYS A 124 4.88 -11.05 31.99
N SER A 125 4.90 -10.49 33.19
CA SER A 125 4.96 -9.03 33.42
C SER A 125 6.13 -8.36 32.69
N GLU A 126 7.32 -8.97 32.72
CA GLU A 126 8.51 -8.46 32.02
C GLU A 126 8.29 -8.34 30.51
N TYR A 127 7.62 -9.32 29.89
CA TYR A 127 7.29 -9.28 28.46
C TYR A 127 6.20 -8.25 28.16
N VAL A 128 5.17 -8.17 29.01
CA VAL A 128 4.09 -7.19 28.86
C VAL A 128 4.66 -5.77 28.90
N ASP A 129 5.52 -5.47 29.88
CA ASP A 129 6.14 -4.15 29.99
C ASP A 129 7.11 -3.87 28.84
N HIS A 130 7.86 -4.87 28.37
CA HIS A 130 8.74 -4.75 27.21
C HIS A 130 7.96 -4.43 25.93
N ILE A 131 6.94 -5.23 25.60
CA ILE A 131 6.09 -5.02 24.42
C ILE A 131 5.39 -3.67 24.51
N ASN A 132 4.80 -3.34 25.67
CA ASN A 132 4.12 -2.08 25.84
C ASN A 132 5.08 -0.88 25.71
N GLY A 133 6.33 -1.01 26.16
CA GLY A 133 7.34 0.05 26.05
C GLY A 133 7.80 0.31 24.61
N LEU A 134 7.99 -0.74 23.82
CA LEU A 134 8.47 -0.64 22.43
C LEU A 134 7.36 -0.40 21.41
N PHE A 135 6.11 -0.73 21.74
CA PHE A 135 5.00 -0.67 20.79
C PHE A 135 4.82 0.68 20.09
N PRO A 136 4.95 1.86 20.74
CA PRO A 136 4.79 3.14 20.05
C PRO A 136 5.77 3.34 18.89
N GLU A 137 7.05 2.98 19.09
CA GLU A 137 8.07 3.08 18.06
C GLU A 137 7.80 2.10 16.92
N PHE A 138 7.44 0.87 17.26
CA PHE A 138 7.05 -0.14 16.28
C PHE A 138 5.82 0.26 15.47
N LEU A 139 4.81 0.88 16.11
CA LEU A 139 3.61 1.36 15.42
C LEU A 139 3.95 2.47 14.42
N GLU A 140 4.82 3.41 14.78
CA GLU A 140 5.27 4.45 13.84
C GLU A 140 6.08 3.86 12.68
N GLN A 141 6.95 2.88 12.93
CA GLN A 141 7.64 2.15 11.87
C GLN A 141 6.66 1.52 10.87
N ILE A 142 5.59 0.89 11.34
CA ILE A 142 4.56 0.29 10.48
C ILE A 142 3.77 1.36 9.72
N LYS A 143 3.42 2.48 10.34
CA LYS A 143 2.75 3.59 9.65
C LYS A 143 3.62 4.17 8.53
N ASP A 144 4.90 4.38 8.79
CA ASP A 144 5.83 4.92 7.80
C ASP A 144 6.06 3.95 6.64
N PHE A 145 6.17 2.65 6.93
CA PHE A 145 6.23 1.59 5.92
C PHE A 145 5.04 1.68 4.96
N TRP A 146 3.82 1.67 5.50
CA TRP A 146 2.61 1.69 4.67
C TRP A 146 2.39 3.04 3.98
N LYS A 147 2.71 4.16 4.63
CA LYS A 147 2.64 5.49 4.01
C LYS A 147 3.56 5.59 2.78
N THR A 148 4.71 4.92 2.82
CA THR A 148 5.70 4.98 1.75
C THR A 148 5.42 3.99 0.63
N LEU A 149 4.93 2.79 0.96
CA LEU A 149 4.89 1.67 0.02
C LEU A 149 3.50 1.15 -0.33
N SER A 150 2.43 1.63 0.33
CA SER A 150 1.05 1.15 0.07
C SER A 150 0.62 1.31 -1.38
N ASP A 151 1.09 2.36 -2.07
CA ASP A 151 0.80 2.61 -3.48
C ASP A 151 1.16 1.42 -4.38
N ILE A 152 2.26 0.70 -4.10
CA ILE A 152 2.64 -0.49 -4.86
C ILE A 152 1.49 -1.51 -4.81
N GLY A 153 1.02 -1.84 -3.60
CA GLY A 153 -0.09 -2.75 -3.37
C GLY A 153 -1.40 -2.27 -3.98
N ILE A 154 -1.74 -1.01 -3.75
CA ILE A 154 -2.97 -0.38 -4.26
C ILE A 154 -3.01 -0.45 -5.79
N TYR A 155 -1.89 -0.14 -6.46
CA TYR A 155 -1.83 -0.08 -7.91
C TYR A 155 -1.99 -1.47 -8.54
N HIS A 156 -1.24 -2.45 -8.04
CA HIS A 156 -1.36 -3.84 -8.50
C HIS A 156 -2.75 -4.42 -8.22
N LEU A 157 -3.30 -4.17 -7.04
CA LEU A 157 -4.63 -4.67 -6.69
C LEU A 157 -5.72 -4.01 -7.52
N GLN A 158 -5.73 -2.69 -7.69
CA GLN A 158 -6.81 -2.00 -8.41
C GLN A 158 -6.82 -2.35 -9.91
N ASP A 159 -5.65 -2.40 -10.54
CA ASP A 159 -5.54 -2.65 -11.99
C ASP A 159 -5.58 -4.13 -12.36
N GLY A 160 -5.37 -5.00 -11.38
CA GLY A 160 -5.38 -6.43 -11.58
C GLY A 160 -6.76 -6.97 -11.98
N HIS A 161 -6.76 -7.98 -12.87
CA HIS A 161 -7.97 -8.61 -13.43
C HIS A 161 -8.64 -9.64 -12.50
N GLN A 162 -8.02 -9.92 -11.36
CA GLN A 162 -8.44 -10.95 -10.44
C GLN A 162 -9.71 -10.59 -9.66
N LEU A 163 -10.45 -11.61 -9.23
CA LEU A 163 -11.55 -11.45 -8.28
C LEU A 163 -10.97 -11.26 -6.87
N LYS A 164 -11.20 -10.07 -6.31
CA LYS A 164 -10.68 -9.64 -5.00
C LYS A 164 -11.76 -9.77 -3.94
N ALA A 165 -11.39 -10.29 -2.78
CA ALA A 165 -12.23 -10.26 -1.58
C ALA A 165 -11.49 -9.57 -0.45
N ASN A 166 -12.19 -8.67 0.25
CA ASN A 166 -11.64 -8.01 1.43
C ASN A 166 -12.12 -8.70 2.70
N PHE A 167 -11.19 -9.09 3.56
CA PHE A 167 -11.55 -9.60 4.88
C PHE A 167 -12.09 -8.45 5.75
N SER A 168 -13.41 -8.39 5.87
CA SER A 168 -14.13 -7.46 6.73
C SER A 168 -14.72 -8.22 7.93
N GLY A 169 -13.86 -8.65 8.86
CA GLY A 169 -14.23 -9.40 10.07
C GLY A 169 -13.57 -8.85 11.34
N ASP A 170 -13.19 -9.74 12.26
CA ASP A 170 -12.39 -9.45 13.47
C ASP A 170 -11.07 -8.70 13.14
N LEU A 171 -10.25 -8.34 14.14
CA LEU A 171 -8.99 -7.59 13.96
C LEU A 171 -8.03 -8.21 12.92
N PHE A 172 -8.12 -9.52 12.68
CA PHE A 172 -7.47 -10.31 11.61
C PHE A 172 -8.22 -11.66 11.50
N PRO A 173 -8.06 -12.46 10.41
CA PRO A 173 -8.60 -13.82 10.35
C PRO A 173 -8.33 -14.68 11.59
N SER A 174 -9.19 -15.69 11.79
CA SER A 174 -9.06 -16.67 12.87
C SER A 174 -7.71 -17.38 12.82
N TYR A 175 -7.18 -17.74 14.00
CA TYR A 175 -5.96 -18.52 14.11
C TYR A 175 -6.19 -20.03 13.92
N PHE A 176 -7.44 -20.49 14.04
CA PHE A 176 -7.80 -21.90 13.84
C PHE A 176 -8.03 -22.25 12.37
N GLU A 177 -8.39 -21.27 11.54
CA GLU A 177 -8.78 -21.50 10.15
C GLU A 177 -8.11 -20.45 9.25
N ASN A 178 -7.40 -20.92 8.22
CA ASN A 178 -6.87 -20.03 7.19
C ASN A 178 -8.01 -19.58 6.28
N ALA A 179 -8.23 -18.27 6.15
CA ALA A 179 -9.29 -17.70 5.33
C ALA A 179 -9.22 -18.15 3.85
N VAL A 180 -8.02 -18.45 3.36
CA VAL A 180 -7.78 -18.97 2.00
C VAL A 180 -8.32 -20.40 1.84
N SER A 181 -8.28 -21.22 2.89
CA SER A 181 -8.60 -22.65 2.82
C SER A 181 -10.08 -22.98 3.08
N ILE A 182 -10.88 -22.00 3.49
CA ILE A 182 -12.29 -22.18 3.90
C ILE A 182 -13.29 -21.48 2.98
N ALA A 183 -12.83 -20.78 1.94
CA ALA A 183 -13.71 -19.99 1.08
C ALA A 183 -14.63 -20.91 0.26
N GLY A 184 -15.93 -20.92 0.60
CA GLY A 184 -16.98 -21.60 -0.18
C GLY A 184 -17.32 -20.92 -1.52
N LEU A 185 -16.65 -19.79 -1.81
CA LEU A 185 -16.68 -19.05 -3.06
C LEU A 185 -15.24 -18.91 -3.56
N TYR A 186 -15.00 -19.25 -4.82
CA TYR A 186 -13.70 -19.06 -5.45
C TYR A 186 -13.39 -17.56 -5.54
N VAL A 187 -12.25 -17.16 -4.98
CA VAL A 187 -11.69 -15.80 -5.04
C VAL A 187 -10.19 -15.93 -5.34
N ASP A 188 -9.67 -15.04 -6.17
CA ASP A 188 -8.28 -15.13 -6.63
C ASP A 188 -7.31 -14.48 -5.63
N THR A 189 -7.71 -13.35 -5.02
CA THR A 189 -6.89 -12.63 -4.03
C THR A 189 -7.73 -12.23 -2.82
N ILE A 190 -7.24 -12.53 -1.62
CA ILE A 190 -7.81 -12.07 -0.36
C ILE A 190 -6.96 -10.94 0.20
N THR A 191 -7.55 -9.77 0.44
CA THR A 191 -6.88 -8.67 1.16
C THR A 191 -7.12 -8.78 2.65
N LEU A 192 -6.05 -8.75 3.44
CA LEU A 192 -6.08 -8.85 4.90
C LEU A 192 -5.67 -7.52 5.54
N PRO A 193 -6.32 -7.07 6.61
CA PRO A 193 -5.94 -5.82 7.27
C PRO A 193 -4.65 -5.99 8.06
N CYS A 194 -3.80 -4.96 8.11
CA CYS A 194 -2.59 -4.99 8.93
C CYS A 194 -2.95 -5.15 10.43
N PRO A 195 -2.56 -6.25 11.10
CA PRO A 195 -2.96 -6.50 12.48
C PRO A 195 -2.40 -5.47 13.45
N VAL A 196 -1.21 -4.92 13.16
CA VAL A 196 -0.57 -3.90 14.00
C VAL A 196 -1.38 -2.60 14.00
N LEU A 197 -1.83 -2.14 12.82
CA LEU A 197 -2.66 -0.94 12.71
C LEU A 197 -4.03 -1.13 13.35
N ARG A 198 -4.64 -2.32 13.18
CA ARG A 198 -5.95 -2.65 13.76
C ARG A 198 -5.91 -2.72 15.28
N VAL A 199 -4.95 -3.45 15.84
CA VAL A 199 -4.79 -3.59 17.29
C VAL A 199 -4.25 -2.29 17.91
N GLY A 200 -3.44 -1.52 17.18
CA GLY A 200 -2.81 -0.30 17.68
C GLY A 200 -3.78 0.76 18.18
N GLY A 201 -5.02 0.79 17.66
CA GLY A 201 -6.08 1.66 18.17
C GLY A 201 -6.52 1.35 19.61
N LEU A 202 -6.16 0.18 20.15
CA LEU A 202 -6.46 -0.23 21.53
C LEU A 202 -5.32 0.12 22.51
N TYR A 203 -4.17 0.56 22.01
CA TYR A 203 -3.01 0.87 22.85
C TYR A 203 -3.31 2.00 23.83
N GLY A 204 -3.06 1.75 25.13
CA GLY A 204 -3.37 2.69 26.20
C GLY A 204 -4.85 2.78 26.59
N ILE A 205 -5.75 2.07 25.88
CA ILE A 205 -7.18 2.00 26.20
C ILE A 205 -7.49 0.72 26.99
N VAL A 206 -6.96 -0.42 26.54
CA VAL A 206 -7.12 -1.71 27.22
C VAL A 206 -5.98 -1.96 28.20
N ASP A 207 -6.18 -2.91 29.11
CA ASP A 207 -5.11 -3.36 30.02
C ASP A 207 -3.88 -3.84 29.23
N LYS A 208 -2.67 -3.58 29.75
CA LYS A 208 -1.43 -3.89 29.04
C LYS A 208 -1.29 -5.37 28.70
N ALA A 209 -1.67 -6.27 29.63
CA ALA A 209 -1.56 -7.71 29.37
C ALA A 209 -2.55 -8.12 28.27
N GLU A 210 -3.76 -7.58 28.30
CA GLU A 210 -4.76 -7.83 27.25
C GLU A 210 -4.33 -7.25 25.90
N PHE A 211 -3.76 -6.04 25.88
CA PHE A 211 -3.17 -5.45 24.68
C PHE A 211 -2.07 -6.35 24.10
N THR A 212 -1.11 -6.78 24.93
CA THR A 212 -0.05 -7.71 24.52
C THR A 212 -0.62 -9.01 23.97
N ARG A 213 -1.66 -9.57 24.61
CA ARG A 213 -2.33 -10.79 24.15
C ARG A 213 -2.94 -10.60 22.76
N LEU A 214 -3.72 -9.53 22.55
CA LEU A 214 -4.35 -9.24 21.26
C LEU A 214 -3.31 -8.99 20.18
N LEU A 215 -2.29 -8.17 20.47
CA LEU A 215 -1.23 -7.85 19.54
C LEU A 215 -0.50 -9.11 19.08
N LEU A 216 -0.01 -9.91 20.03
CA LEU A 216 0.73 -11.14 19.72
C LEU A 216 -0.16 -12.15 18.99
N LYS A 217 -1.42 -12.34 19.41
CA LYS A 217 -2.35 -13.26 18.74
C LYS A 217 -2.43 -12.93 17.24
N HIS A 218 -2.68 -11.67 16.91
CA HIS A 218 -2.93 -11.27 15.52
C HIS A 218 -1.65 -11.14 14.69
N ILE A 219 -0.53 -10.66 15.26
CA ILE A 219 0.77 -10.66 14.58
C ILE A 219 1.23 -12.09 14.28
N LEU A 220 1.21 -12.98 15.27
CA LEU A 220 1.64 -14.37 15.07
C LEU A 220 0.74 -15.08 14.06
N THR A 221 -0.56 -14.79 14.07
CA THR A 221 -1.48 -15.30 13.03
C THR A 221 -1.07 -14.80 11.65
N CYS A 222 -0.84 -13.49 11.46
CA CYS A 222 -0.34 -12.95 10.19
C CYS A 222 0.97 -13.60 9.75
N MET A 223 1.93 -13.81 10.66
CA MET A 223 3.20 -14.48 10.35
C MET A 223 3.03 -15.91 9.82
N THR A 224 1.95 -16.62 10.17
CA THR A 224 1.65 -17.95 9.59
C THR A 224 1.29 -17.90 8.11
N TYR A 225 0.85 -16.75 7.59
CA TYR A 225 0.51 -16.57 6.19
C TYR A 225 1.74 -16.35 5.30
N LYS A 226 2.94 -16.16 5.86
CA LYS A 226 4.15 -15.81 5.11
C LYS A 226 4.37 -16.66 3.86
N ASN A 227 4.28 -17.98 3.99
CA ASN A 227 4.56 -18.88 2.86
C ASN A 227 3.54 -18.71 1.73
N ILE A 228 2.26 -18.54 2.06
CA ILE A 228 1.20 -18.36 1.06
C ILE A 228 1.26 -16.96 0.44
N ALA A 229 1.59 -15.95 1.25
CA ALA A 229 1.71 -14.57 0.82
C ALA A 229 2.93 -14.33 -0.07
N LEU A 230 4.01 -15.10 0.10
CA LEU A 230 5.24 -14.99 -0.69
C LEU A 230 5.33 -16.04 -1.81
N GLU A 231 4.27 -16.79 -2.06
CA GLU A 231 4.23 -17.77 -3.14
C GLU A 231 4.25 -17.04 -4.50
N ASP A 232 5.06 -17.53 -5.43
CA ASP A 232 5.23 -16.94 -6.77
C ASP A 232 4.07 -17.34 -7.68
N VAL A 233 2.90 -16.74 -7.42
CA VAL A 233 1.64 -17.00 -8.16
C VAL A 233 1.03 -15.69 -8.62
N GLU A 234 0.61 -15.64 -9.87
CA GLU A 234 -0.14 -14.52 -10.43
C GLU A 234 -1.60 -14.91 -10.72
N PRO A 235 -2.59 -14.24 -10.12
CA PRO A 235 -2.48 -13.16 -9.13
C PRO A 235 -2.10 -13.66 -7.73
N ALA A 236 -1.54 -12.77 -6.90
CA ALA A 236 -1.18 -13.10 -5.51
C ALA A 236 -2.39 -13.60 -4.71
N ILE A 237 -2.22 -14.67 -3.92
CA ILE A 237 -3.32 -15.33 -3.20
C ILE A 237 -3.81 -14.51 -2.00
N VAL A 238 -2.88 -13.89 -1.27
CA VAL A 238 -3.14 -13.08 -0.08
C VAL A 238 -2.35 -11.79 -0.16
N PHE A 239 -2.93 -10.67 0.26
CA PHE A 239 -2.25 -9.39 0.32
C PHE A 239 -2.59 -8.60 1.60
N ASP A 240 -1.59 -8.23 2.40
CA ASP A 240 -1.80 -7.39 3.58
C ASP A 240 -1.96 -5.91 3.16
N THR A 241 -3.03 -5.26 3.63
CA THR A 241 -3.35 -3.85 3.37
C THR A 241 -3.43 -3.05 4.65
N THR A 242 -3.31 -1.72 4.55
CA THR A 242 -3.66 -0.78 5.63
C THR A 242 -5.13 -0.86 6.03
#